data_AF-A0A0F9J4C8-F1
#
_entry.id   AF-A0A0F9J4C8-F1
#
_cell.length_a   1.000
_cell.length_b   1.000
_cell.length_c   1.000
_cell.angle_alpha   90.00
_cell.angle_beta   90.00
_cell.angle_gamma   90.00
#
_symmetry.space_group_name_H-M   'P 1'
#
loop_
_entity.id
_entity.type
_entity.pdbx_description
1 polymer ?
#
loop_
_entity_poly.entity_id
_entity_poly.type
_entity_poly.pdbx_seq_one_letter_code
_entity_poly.pdbx_strand_id
1 'polypeptide(L)'
;MSSGIGVISRTLVLGTLNKYRWVQIGSAISHPDQGKVIDMNESIRAETGVVDAEVKIYPNSGYGNPMLLRQIMQLEKPDMIMIYTDPRFWIWFFNLEQELRQTIPIIYLNVWDSSPACIWNRPYYSSCDLLACISKQTYGLTREVLGKGNYIELDDILKKSK
;
A
#
# COMPACT_ATOMS: atom_id res chain seq x y z
N MET A 1 20.78 -0.02 7.09
CA MET A 1 20.36 -1.38 6.65
C MET A 1 18.90 -1.26 6.22
N SER A 2 18.53 -1.65 5.00
CA SER A 2 17.14 -1.59 4.53
C SER A 2 16.32 -2.70 5.18
N SER A 3 15.08 -2.40 5.57
CA SER A 3 14.15 -3.42 6.08
C SER A 3 13.68 -4.33 4.93
N GLY A 4 13.26 -5.56 5.24
CA GLY A 4 12.66 -6.45 4.23
C GLY A 4 11.46 -5.81 3.53
N ILE A 5 10.66 -5.04 4.28
CA ILE A 5 9.56 -4.23 3.77
C ILE A 5 10.07 -3.21 2.73
N GLY A 6 11.15 -2.49 3.04
CA GLY A 6 11.73 -1.50 2.14
C GLY A 6 12.25 -2.13 0.84
N VAL A 7 12.82 -3.34 0.91
CA VAL A 7 13.30 -4.07 -0.28
C VAL A 7 12.15 -4.45 -1.21
N ILE A 8 11.06 -4.99 -0.67
CA ILE A 8 9.90 -5.37 -1.47
C ILE A 8 9.18 -4.12 -2.02
N SER A 9 9.01 -3.07 -1.20
CA SER A 9 8.44 -1.79 -1.66
C SER A 9 9.24 -1.22 -2.83
N ARG A 10 10.59 -1.19 -2.71
CA ARG A 10 11.47 -0.75 -3.80
C ARG A 10 11.25 -1.56 -5.07
N THR A 11 11.16 -2.88 -4.95
CA THR A 11 10.96 -3.77 -6.10
C THR A 11 9.63 -3.49 -6.80
N LEU A 12 8.55 -3.32 -6.04
CA LEU A 12 7.24 -2.99 -6.57
C LEU A 12 7.23 -1.64 -7.29
N VAL A 13 7.78 -0.61 -6.65
CA VAL A 13 7.84 0.75 -7.18
C VAL A 13 8.64 0.77 -8.47
N LEU A 14 9.88 0.26 -8.45
CA LEU A 14 10.74 0.24 -9.63
C LEU A 14 10.17 -0.61 -10.77
N GLY A 15 9.54 -1.74 -10.45
CA GLY A 15 8.92 -2.63 -11.44
C GLY A 15 7.67 -2.06 -12.11
N THR A 16 7.13 -0.93 -11.61
CA THR A 16 5.88 -0.35 -12.10
C THR A 16 5.98 1.13 -12.47
N LEU A 17 7.19 1.69 -12.58
CA LEU A 17 7.42 3.10 -12.92
C LEU A 17 6.84 3.52 -14.27
N ASN A 18 6.76 2.60 -15.22
CA ASN A 18 6.15 2.83 -16.54
C ASN A 18 4.62 2.76 -16.54
N LYS A 19 4.01 2.56 -15.36
CA LYS A 19 2.55 2.46 -15.17
C LYS A 19 2.03 3.48 -14.17
N TYR A 20 2.80 3.74 -13.10
CA TYR A 20 2.36 4.56 -12.00
C TYR A 20 3.44 5.53 -11.55
N ARG A 21 3.00 6.70 -11.09
CA ARG A 21 3.81 7.66 -10.35
C ARG A 21 3.66 7.34 -8.87
N TRP A 22 4.75 7.34 -8.12
CA TRP A 22 4.75 6.88 -6.74
C TRP A 22 5.01 8.01 -5.76
N VAL A 23 4.16 8.08 -4.74
CA VAL A 23 4.40 8.88 -3.54
C VAL A 23 4.43 7.92 -2.36
N GLN A 24 5.55 7.91 -1.62
CA GLN A 24 5.74 6.99 -0.51
C GLN A 24 5.85 7.74 0.81
N ILE A 25 5.18 7.21 1.84
CA ILE A 25 5.49 7.55 3.23
C ILE A 25 6.63 6.62 3.67
N GLY A 26 7.85 7.16 3.66
CA GLY A 26 9.08 6.45 4.01
C GLY A 26 9.22 6.30 5.52
N SER A 27 8.48 5.36 6.10
CA SER A 27 8.45 5.14 7.54
C SER A 27 9.68 4.39 8.07
N ALA A 28 10.32 4.96 9.09
CA ALA A 28 11.41 4.31 9.86
C ALA A 28 11.20 4.53 11.36
N ILE A 29 11.88 3.76 12.22
CA ILE A 29 11.82 3.94 13.68
C ILE A 29 12.28 5.36 14.07
N SER A 30 13.35 5.83 13.42
CA SER A 30 13.82 7.22 13.46
C SER A 30 14.30 7.57 12.07
N HIS A 31 13.73 8.60 11.45
CA HIS A 31 14.15 9.04 10.12
C HIS A 31 14.96 10.34 10.23
N PRO A 32 16.25 10.36 9.85
CA PRO A 32 17.11 11.55 9.98
C PRO A 32 16.62 12.73 9.14
N ASP A 33 15.93 12.44 8.04
CA ASP A 33 15.34 13.43 7.12
C ASP A 33 13.84 13.70 7.32
N GLN A 34 13.30 13.42 8.51
CA GLN A 34 11.88 13.70 8.79
C GLN A 34 11.52 15.16 8.50
N GLY A 35 10.42 15.37 7.77
CA GLY A 35 9.94 16.70 7.38
C GLY A 35 10.53 17.24 6.07
N LYS A 36 11.48 16.53 5.45
CA LYS A 36 11.91 16.81 4.08
C LYS A 36 11.02 16.09 3.07
N VAL A 37 11.09 16.51 1.81
CA VAL A 37 10.57 15.74 0.67
C VAL A 37 11.76 15.33 -0.17
N ILE A 38 11.91 14.03 -0.42
CA ILE A 38 12.98 13.50 -1.26
C ILE A 38 12.38 13.24 -2.63
N ASP A 39 12.80 14.03 -3.61
CA ASP A 39 12.53 13.78 -5.03
C ASP A 39 13.58 12.80 -5.56
N MET A 40 13.14 11.66 -6.08
CA MET A 40 14.01 10.60 -6.59
C MET A 40 14.04 10.53 -8.13
N ASN A 41 13.41 11.49 -8.81
CA ASN A 41 13.14 11.41 -10.25
C ASN A 41 14.41 11.25 -11.08
N GLU A 42 15.41 12.13 -10.89
CA GLU A 42 16.66 12.07 -11.65
C GLU A 42 17.41 10.75 -11.44
N SER A 43 17.55 10.34 -10.17
CA SER A 43 18.25 9.10 -9.82
C SER A 43 17.56 7.87 -10.40
N ILE A 44 16.22 7.81 -10.34
CA ILE A 44 15.47 6.65 -10.81
C ILE A 44 15.43 6.60 -12.34
N ARG A 45 15.32 7.74 -13.02
CA ARG A 45 15.42 7.82 -14.49
C ARG A 45 16.78 7.35 -14.98
N ALA A 46 17.85 7.79 -14.31
CA ALA A 46 19.21 7.35 -14.64
C ALA A 46 19.42 5.84 -14.39
N GLU A 47 18.86 5.30 -13.30
CA GLU A 47 19.00 3.88 -12.97
C GLU A 47 18.16 2.96 -13.87
N THR A 48 16.93 3.38 -14.22
CA THR A 48 15.93 2.50 -14.87
C THR A 48 15.71 2.78 -16.36
N GLY A 49 16.08 3.97 -16.85
CA GLY A 49 15.81 4.43 -18.22
C GLY A 49 14.35 4.84 -18.48
N VAL A 50 13.46 4.77 -17.48
CA VAL A 50 12.06 5.20 -17.62
C VAL A 50 12.01 6.73 -17.54
N VAL A 51 11.93 7.39 -18.70
CA VAL A 51 12.10 8.86 -18.86
C VAL A 51 11.10 9.70 -18.06
N ASP A 52 9.88 9.23 -17.92
CA ASP A 52 8.77 9.89 -17.22
C ASP A 52 8.56 9.35 -15.80
N ALA A 53 9.49 8.53 -15.28
CA ALA A 53 9.38 8.01 -13.91
C ALA A 53 9.30 9.17 -12.91
N GLU A 54 8.35 9.05 -11.98
CA GLU A 54 8.23 9.96 -10.85
C GLU A 54 8.06 9.22 -9.54
N VAL A 55 8.95 9.54 -8.59
CA VAL A 55 8.92 8.99 -7.25
C VAL A 55 9.28 10.07 -6.24
N LYS A 56 8.39 10.32 -5.30
CA LYS A 56 8.64 11.16 -4.13
C LYS A 56 8.56 10.33 -2.87
N ILE A 57 9.44 10.62 -1.92
CA ILE A 57 9.45 9.99 -0.61
C ILE A 57 9.28 11.08 0.45
N TYR A 58 8.27 10.92 1.30
CA TYR A 58 8.01 11.70 2.49
C TYR A 58 8.51 10.92 3.70
N PRO A 59 9.72 11.19 4.20
CA PRO A 59 10.29 10.43 5.28
C PRO A 59 9.58 10.75 6.59
N ASN A 60 9.24 9.72 7.35
CA ASN A 60 8.48 9.87 8.58
C ASN A 60 9.00 8.94 9.68
N SER A 61 9.09 9.45 10.91
CA SER A 61 9.35 8.60 12.07
C SER A 61 8.06 7.92 12.52
N GLY A 62 8.08 6.60 12.67
CA GLY A 62 6.88 5.77 12.84
C GLY A 62 6.10 5.56 11.53
N TYR A 63 4.91 4.95 11.63
CA TYR A 63 4.11 4.46 10.51
C TYR A 63 3.17 5.49 9.85
N GLY A 64 3.39 6.78 10.11
CA GLY A 64 2.53 7.86 9.66
C GLY A 64 1.39 8.17 10.63
N ASN A 65 0.55 9.13 10.25
CA ASN A 65 -0.61 9.56 11.03
C ASN A 65 -1.64 10.26 10.11
N PRO A 66 -2.89 10.49 10.57
CA PRO A 66 -3.95 11.11 9.78
C PRO A 66 -3.58 12.49 9.20
N MET A 67 -2.87 13.32 9.96
CA MET A 67 -2.51 14.67 9.52
C MET A 67 -1.53 14.64 8.35
N LEU A 68 -0.49 13.80 8.46
CA LEU A 68 0.48 13.61 7.39
C LEU A 68 -0.20 13.10 6.12
N LEU A 69 -1.08 12.10 6.25
CA LEU A 69 -1.81 11.55 5.10
C LEU A 69 -2.64 12.63 4.39
N ARG A 70 -3.43 13.41 5.14
CA ARG A 70 -4.26 14.48 4.56
C ARG A 70 -3.43 15.55 3.87
N GLN A 71 -2.29 15.93 4.44
CA GLN A 71 -1.35 16.87 3.81
C GLN A 71 -0.82 16.33 2.48
N ILE A 72 -0.37 15.07 2.45
CA ILE A 72 0.13 14.43 1.23
C ILE A 72 -0.99 14.33 0.18
N MET A 73 -2.20 13.93 0.59
CA MET A 73 -3.34 13.84 -0.33
C MET A 73 -3.69 15.20 -0.97
N GLN A 74 -3.60 16.29 -0.20
CA GLN A 74 -3.86 17.63 -0.71
C GLN A 74 -2.79 18.10 -1.71
N LEU A 75 -1.51 17.78 -1.44
CA LEU A 75 -0.38 18.20 -2.28
C LEU A 75 -0.26 17.37 -3.55
N GLU A 76 -0.30 16.04 -3.40
CA GLU A 76 0.03 15.09 -4.45
C GLU A 76 -1.20 14.56 -5.19
N LYS A 77 -2.40 14.73 -4.63
CA LYS A 77 -3.70 14.35 -5.23
C LYS A 77 -3.69 12.93 -5.82
N PRO A 78 -3.38 11.89 -5.01
CA PRO A 78 -3.28 10.53 -5.51
C PRO A 78 -4.63 10.02 -6.02
N ASP A 79 -4.60 9.17 -7.05
CA ASP A 79 -5.81 8.51 -7.55
C ASP A 79 -6.18 7.27 -6.72
N MET A 80 -5.22 6.68 -6.00
CA MET A 80 -5.40 5.48 -5.20
C MET A 80 -4.42 5.47 -4.02
N ILE A 81 -4.79 4.80 -2.92
CA ILE A 81 -3.88 4.55 -1.79
C ILE A 81 -3.54 3.07 -1.74
N MET A 82 -2.25 2.76 -1.66
CA MET A 82 -1.78 1.40 -1.45
C MET A 82 -1.18 1.23 -0.06
N ILE A 83 -1.70 0.26 0.68
CA ILE A 83 -1.11 -0.25 1.92
C ILE A 83 -0.34 -1.52 1.58
N TYR A 84 0.80 -1.68 2.25
CA TYR A 84 1.60 -2.89 2.21
C TYR A 84 2.04 -3.20 3.64
N THR A 85 2.15 -4.48 4.00
CA THR A 85 2.56 -5.06 5.31
C THR A 85 1.44 -5.39 6.30
N ASP A 86 1.77 -5.63 7.57
CA ASP A 86 0.84 -6.04 8.63
C ASP A 86 -0.09 -4.87 9.01
N PRO A 87 -1.42 -5.09 9.11
CA PRO A 87 -2.37 -4.00 9.28
C PRO A 87 -2.31 -3.35 10.66
N ARG A 88 -1.68 -4.00 11.65
CA ARG A 88 -1.53 -3.46 13.02
C ARG A 88 -0.77 -2.13 13.06
N PHE A 89 0.12 -1.89 12.09
CA PHE A 89 0.85 -0.63 11.98
C PHE A 89 0.02 0.51 11.38
N TRP A 90 -1.14 0.17 10.82
CA TRP A 90 -2.01 1.05 10.06
C TRP A 90 -3.40 1.18 10.70
N ILE A 91 -3.56 0.83 11.99
CA ILE A 91 -4.84 0.95 12.69
C ILE A 91 -5.37 2.40 12.59
N TRP A 92 -4.48 3.38 12.74
CA TRP A 92 -4.84 4.79 12.59
C TRP A 92 -5.39 5.10 11.18
N PHE A 93 -4.91 4.41 10.15
CA PHE A 93 -5.34 4.58 8.77
C PHE A 93 -6.71 3.93 8.55
N PHE A 94 -6.90 2.71 9.05
CA PHE A 94 -8.19 2.01 8.95
C PHE A 94 -9.30 2.71 9.74
N ASN A 95 -8.98 3.46 10.80
CA ASN A 95 -9.95 4.34 11.46
C ASN A 95 -10.48 5.47 10.56
N LEU A 96 -9.78 5.78 9.46
CA LEU A 96 -10.17 6.79 8.47
C LEU A 96 -10.83 6.18 7.22
N GLU A 97 -10.97 4.85 7.13
CA GLU A 97 -11.36 4.18 5.88
C GLU A 97 -12.68 4.73 5.30
N GLN A 98 -13.67 4.99 6.16
CA GLN A 98 -14.99 5.47 5.73
C GLN A 98 -14.93 6.88 5.13
N GLU A 99 -13.99 7.72 5.60
CA GLU A 99 -13.75 9.05 5.05
C GLU A 99 -13.03 8.93 3.71
N LEU A 100 -11.97 8.12 3.66
CA LEU A 100 -11.10 7.99 2.48
C LEU A 100 -11.85 7.36 1.30
N ARG A 101 -12.55 6.25 1.51
CA ARG A 101 -13.20 5.46 0.45
C ARG A 101 -14.36 6.16 -0.25
N GLN A 102 -14.81 7.30 0.27
CA GLN A 102 -15.77 8.15 -0.45
C GLN A 102 -15.17 8.78 -1.70
N THR A 103 -13.84 8.92 -1.74
CA THR A 103 -13.14 9.69 -2.78
C THR A 103 -11.94 8.97 -3.37
N ILE A 104 -11.31 8.06 -2.64
CA ILE A 104 -10.10 7.37 -3.08
C ILE A 104 -10.16 5.87 -2.76
N PRO A 105 -9.93 4.97 -3.75
CA PRO A 105 -9.91 3.55 -3.50
C PRO A 105 -8.66 3.14 -2.71
N ILE A 106 -8.83 2.13 -1.86
CA ILE A 106 -7.80 1.57 -1.00
C ILE A 106 -7.41 0.18 -1.52
N ILE A 107 -6.15 0.03 -1.91
CA ILE A 107 -5.52 -1.22 -2.29
C ILE A 107 -4.68 -1.71 -1.12
N TYR A 108 -4.79 -3.00 -0.78
CA TYR A 108 -3.97 -3.59 0.27
C TYR A 108 -3.26 -4.84 -0.23
N LEU A 109 -1.93 -4.82 -0.20
CA LEU A 109 -1.10 -6.01 -0.39
C LEU A 109 -0.80 -6.67 0.97
N ASN A 110 -1.58 -7.69 1.28
CA ASN A 110 -1.47 -8.48 2.50
C ASN A 110 -0.28 -9.46 2.44
N VAL A 111 0.45 -9.55 3.56
CA VAL A 111 1.65 -10.38 3.71
C VAL A 111 1.50 -11.52 4.70
N TRP A 112 0.36 -11.65 5.39
CA TRP A 112 0.19 -12.69 6.40
C TRP A 112 0.21 -14.09 5.77
N ASP A 113 1.20 -14.90 6.13
CA ASP A 113 1.43 -16.23 5.55
C ASP A 113 1.43 -17.35 6.59
N SER A 114 1.38 -17.01 7.88
CA SER A 114 1.52 -18.00 8.96
C SER A 114 0.16 -18.54 9.41
N SER A 115 0.06 -19.85 9.58
CA SER A 115 -1.12 -20.50 10.18
C SER A 115 -1.02 -20.46 11.71
N PRO A 116 -2.12 -20.28 12.47
CA PRO A 116 -3.51 -20.14 12.00
C PRO A 116 -3.81 -18.77 11.38
N ALA A 117 -4.90 -18.71 10.61
CA ALA A 117 -5.38 -17.47 10.02
C ALA A 117 -5.68 -16.41 11.10
N CYS A 118 -5.18 -15.18 10.92
CA CYS A 118 -5.40 -14.09 11.87
C CYS A 118 -6.82 -13.50 11.71
N ILE A 119 -7.79 -14.04 12.46
CA ILE A 119 -9.18 -13.58 12.41
C ILE A 119 -9.35 -12.09 12.76
N TRP A 120 -8.44 -11.52 13.55
CA TRP A 120 -8.44 -10.11 13.93
C TRP A 120 -8.18 -9.17 12.75
N ASN A 121 -7.65 -9.68 11.63
CA ASN A 121 -7.43 -8.89 10.43
C ASN A 121 -8.69 -8.71 9.57
N ARG A 122 -9.79 -9.44 9.89
CA ARG A 122 -11.06 -9.36 9.15
C ARG A 122 -11.57 -7.92 8.93
N PRO A 123 -11.68 -7.03 9.94
CA PRO A 123 -12.13 -5.66 9.70
C PRO A 123 -11.24 -4.94 8.69
N TYR A 124 -9.91 -5.08 8.79
CA TYR A 124 -8.97 -4.40 7.90
C TYR A 124 -9.07 -4.92 6.46
N TYR A 125 -9.21 -6.23 6.28
CA TYR A 125 -9.36 -6.84 4.96
C TYR A 125 -10.68 -6.43 4.28
N SER A 126 -11.75 -6.25 5.06
CA SER A 126 -13.06 -5.78 4.55
C SER A 126 -13.12 -4.28 4.28
N SER A 127 -12.13 -3.51 4.72
CA SER A 127 -12.03 -2.05 4.53
C SER A 127 -11.25 -1.65 3.27
N CYS A 128 -11.03 -2.57 2.33
CA CYS A 128 -10.26 -2.33 1.11
C CYS A 128 -11.11 -2.60 -0.14
N ASP A 129 -10.83 -1.86 -1.21
CA ASP A 129 -11.48 -2.02 -2.51
C ASP A 129 -10.78 -3.10 -3.35
N LEU A 130 -9.48 -3.29 -3.13
CA LEU A 130 -8.70 -4.42 -3.64
C LEU A 130 -7.81 -5.00 -2.54
N LEU A 131 -7.94 -6.29 -2.31
CA LEU A 131 -7.08 -7.04 -1.38
C LEU A 131 -6.22 -8.04 -2.17
N ALA A 132 -4.95 -7.70 -2.35
CA ALA A 132 -3.96 -8.55 -2.99
C ALA A 132 -3.19 -9.37 -1.94
N CYS A 133 -2.65 -10.51 -2.36
CA CYS A 133 -1.92 -11.43 -1.50
C CYS A 133 -0.56 -11.75 -2.12
N ILE A 134 0.50 -11.79 -1.30
CA ILE A 134 1.85 -12.09 -1.79
C ILE A 134 2.04 -13.53 -2.28
N SER A 135 1.15 -14.44 -1.90
CA SER A 135 1.26 -15.86 -2.23
C SER A 135 -0.11 -16.54 -2.25
N LYS A 136 -0.16 -17.75 -2.83
CA LYS A 136 -1.36 -18.62 -2.76
C LYS A 136 -1.72 -19.00 -1.32
N GLN A 137 -0.72 -19.13 -0.45
CA GLN A 137 -0.92 -19.43 0.97
C GLN A 137 -1.59 -18.25 1.69
N THR A 138 -1.06 -17.05 1.52
CA THR A 138 -1.67 -15.81 2.05
C THR A 138 -3.09 -15.64 1.53
N TYR A 139 -3.34 -15.90 0.25
CA TYR A 139 -4.68 -15.88 -0.34
C TYR A 139 -5.63 -16.89 0.31
N GLY A 140 -5.18 -18.12 0.56
CA GLY A 140 -5.97 -19.13 1.29
C GLY A 140 -6.36 -18.67 2.69
N LEU A 141 -5.40 -18.15 3.47
CA LEU A 141 -5.63 -17.63 4.82
C LEU A 141 -6.56 -16.41 4.80
N THR A 142 -6.38 -15.48 3.87
CA THR A 142 -7.26 -14.31 3.72
C THR A 142 -8.70 -14.72 3.43
N ARG A 143 -8.91 -15.72 2.58
CA ARG A 143 -10.26 -16.26 2.31
C ARG A 143 -10.89 -16.90 3.53
N GLU A 144 -10.09 -17.58 4.35
CA GLU A 144 -10.54 -18.12 5.63
C GLU A 144 -11.01 -17.01 6.57
N VAL A 145 -10.22 -15.92 6.70
CA VAL A 145 -10.56 -14.77 7.54
C VAL A 145 -11.83 -14.05 7.06
N LEU A 146 -11.95 -13.79 5.75
CA LEU A 146 -13.11 -13.11 5.17
C LEU A 146 -14.36 -13.99 5.17
N GLY A 147 -14.20 -15.30 4.97
CA GLY A 147 -15.31 -16.22 4.79
C GLY A 147 -15.99 -16.07 3.43
N LYS A 148 -16.64 -17.15 2.98
CA LYS A 148 -17.32 -17.20 1.67
C LYS A 148 -18.43 -16.14 1.59
N GLY A 149 -18.55 -15.51 0.42
CA GLY A 149 -19.59 -14.51 0.13
C GLY A 149 -19.24 -13.06 0.54
N ASN A 150 -18.12 -12.83 1.22
CA ASN A 150 -17.69 -11.49 1.65
C ASN A 150 -16.62 -10.87 0.74
N TYR A 151 -16.36 -11.47 -0.43
CA TYR A 151 -15.41 -10.99 -1.42
C TYR A 151 -15.81 -11.46 -2.82
N ILE A 152 -15.29 -10.78 -3.84
CA ILE A 152 -15.45 -11.15 -5.25
C ILE A 152 -14.05 -11.29 -5.85
N GLU A 153 -13.83 -12.34 -6.64
CA GLU A 153 -12.56 -12.52 -7.35
C GLU A 153 -12.49 -11.60 -8.57
N LEU A 154 -11.31 -11.03 -8.82
CA LEU A 154 -11.12 -10.12 -9.96
C LEU A 154 -11.40 -10.82 -11.30
N ASP A 155 -11.02 -12.09 -11.44
CA ASP A 155 -11.29 -12.89 -12.64
C ASP A 155 -12.79 -13.02 -12.93
N ASP A 156 -13.63 -13.07 -11.89
CA ASP A 156 -15.07 -13.17 -12.05
C ASP A 156 -15.70 -11.84 -12.47
N ILE A 157 -15.06 -10.71 -12.11
CA ILE A 157 -15.43 -9.38 -12.59
C ILE A 157 -15.03 -9.25 -14.07
N LEU A 158 -13.78 -9.57 -14.40
CA LEU A 158 -13.25 -9.42 -15.76
C LEU A 158 -13.97 -10.27 -16.81
N LYS A 159 -14.47 -11.45 -16.42
CA LYS A 159 -15.30 -12.30 -17.29
C LYS A 159 -16.67 -11.67 -17.62
N LYS A 160 -17.22 -10.84 -16.73
CA LYS A 160 -18.52 -10.16 -16.95
C LYS A 160 -18.39 -8.90 -17.79
N SER A 161 -17.18 -8.33 -17.88
CA SER A 161 -16.88 -7.12 -18.66
C SER A 161 -16.50 -7.40 -20.12
N LYS A 162 -16.51 -8.67 -20.55
CA LYS A 162 -16.33 -9.12 -21.93
C LYS A 162 -17.65 -9.59 -22.49
#